data_AF-A0A485LJB2-F1
#
_entry.id   AF-A0A485LJB2-F1
#
_cell.length_a   1.000
_cell.length_b   1.000
_cell.length_c   1.000
_cell.angle_alpha   90.00
_cell.angle_beta   90.00
_cell.angle_gamma   90.00
#
_symmetry.space_group_name_H-M   'P 1'
#
loop_
_entity.id
_entity.type
_entity.pdbx_description
1 polymer ?
#
loop_
_entity_poly.entity_id
_entity_poly.type
_entity_poly.pdbx_seq_one_letter_code
_entity_poly.pdbx_strand_id
1 'polypeptide(L)'
;MRVLACAAVLLTTSVSGALLPAFKAWPVQFRSLANATSDILGNPCKSTADCPTGTSCVAGSADVAIQSCVANPVCSGNIAGSCPGFLSSGQLVCAFSPVDPSVCSDWDKSCISNGKSAGVYKCMSIDRCDAIPGGVACSAGCKATNGLTCNGRGSCQLGAAATYTCACNAGWSGAKCETVVNGTCLEGIGSCGANGVCTNGACVCNPGFTGAQCEKSTAVTPAPTTVPATTATTGNTTNATTAPTVSTTSTPGGGGTNPAVTSPSTNNDPNKANENGSNHTAVTVIVILVALAAIGAVAYLIVAKKRREKEAAEVAALMDAEEDDGDRVPTPKSAIQVL
;
A
#
# COMPACT_ATOMS: atom_id res chain seq x y z
N MET A 1 41.84 61.97 13.92
CA MET A 1 42.48 62.28 15.21
C MET A 1 42.13 61.17 16.20
N ARG A 2 43.16 60.56 16.82
CA ARG A 2 43.21 59.81 18.11
C ARG A 2 42.33 58.54 18.19
N VAL A 3 42.85 57.31 18.18
CA VAL A 3 43.75 56.62 19.14
C VAL A 3 43.27 56.76 20.59
N LEU A 4 42.74 55.68 21.19
CA LEU A 4 43.18 55.18 22.51
C LEU A 4 42.61 53.77 22.78
N ALA A 5 43.46 52.93 23.35
CA ALA A 5 43.26 51.54 23.75
C ALA A 5 43.08 51.42 25.29
N CYS A 6 42.95 50.16 25.74
CA CYS A 6 42.90 49.60 27.11
C CYS A 6 41.52 49.59 27.78
N ALA A 7 41.08 48.56 28.52
CA ALA A 7 41.57 47.20 28.78
C ALA A 7 40.44 46.40 29.49
N ALA A 8 40.62 45.08 29.51
CA ALA A 8 39.79 44.00 30.05
C ALA A 8 39.13 44.19 31.44
N VAL A 9 37.89 43.67 31.57
CA VAL A 9 37.46 42.85 32.73
C VAL A 9 36.68 41.64 32.21
N LEU A 10 37.25 40.47 32.44
CA LEU A 10 36.64 39.14 32.28
C LEU A 10 35.58 38.93 33.36
N LEU A 11 34.38 38.47 32.99
CA LEU A 11 33.60 37.52 33.78
C LEU A 11 32.70 36.73 32.83
N THR A 12 33.03 35.46 32.69
CA THR A 12 32.34 34.44 31.89
C THR A 12 31.17 33.86 32.67
N THR A 13 29.94 33.99 32.18
CA THR A 13 28.89 32.98 32.40
C THR A 13 28.10 32.79 31.11
N SER A 14 28.21 31.57 30.59
CA SER A 14 27.61 31.09 29.36
C SER A 14 26.09 31.09 29.43
N VAL A 15 25.47 31.75 28.46
CA VAL A 15 24.05 31.61 28.16
C VAL A 15 23.87 30.29 27.42
N SER A 16 23.54 29.21 28.15
CA SER A 16 23.16 27.95 27.51
C SER A 16 21.72 28.07 27.01
N GLY A 17 21.59 28.15 25.69
CA GLY A 17 20.31 28.05 25.00
C GLY A 17 19.61 26.74 25.34
N ALA A 18 18.35 26.85 25.78
CA ALA A 18 17.48 25.71 25.93
C ALA A 18 17.14 25.15 24.54
N LEU A 19 17.83 24.08 24.17
CA LEU A 19 17.56 23.23 23.02
C LEU A 19 16.19 22.54 23.21
N LEU A 20 15.33 22.70 22.22
CA LEU A 20 14.12 21.92 22.02
C LEU A 20 14.44 20.41 22.05
N PRO A 21 13.59 19.57 22.65
CA PRO A 21 13.82 18.12 22.65
C PRO A 21 13.75 17.61 21.21
N ALA A 22 14.85 16.98 20.80
CA ALA A 22 14.99 16.29 19.53
C ALA A 22 13.82 15.31 19.32
N PHE A 23 13.00 15.58 18.31
CA PHE A 23 12.22 14.53 17.69
C PHE A 23 13.20 13.45 17.23
N LYS A 24 13.18 12.29 17.88
CA LYS A 24 13.88 11.10 17.38
C LYS A 24 13.30 10.81 16.00
N ALA A 25 14.02 11.25 14.97
CA ALA A 25 13.85 10.72 13.62
C ALA A 25 14.02 9.20 13.74
N TRP A 26 12.96 8.47 13.38
CA TRP A 26 13.08 7.05 13.11
C TRP A 26 14.24 6.86 12.13
N PRO A 27 15.09 5.83 12.28
CA PRO A 27 16.11 5.57 11.30
C PRO A 27 15.40 5.17 10.00
N VAL A 28 15.18 6.16 9.14
CA VAL A 28 14.97 5.94 7.72
C VAL A 28 16.31 5.39 7.26
N GLN A 29 16.43 4.07 7.26
CA GLN A 29 17.53 3.39 6.61
C GLN A 29 17.44 3.81 5.14
N PHE A 30 18.21 4.83 4.76
CA PHE A 30 18.46 5.17 3.37
C PHE A 30 19.23 4.01 2.75
N ARG A 31 18.50 2.97 2.34
CA ARG A 31 18.99 2.06 1.31
C ARG A 31 19.29 2.93 0.10
N SER A 32 20.55 2.84 -0.35
CA SER A 32 21.09 3.51 -1.52
C SER A 32 20.07 3.62 -2.66
N LEU A 33 19.73 4.86 -3.04
CA LEU A 33 18.78 5.24 -4.10
C LEU A 33 19.32 4.99 -5.52
N ALA A 34 20.16 3.97 -5.72
CA ALA A 34 20.83 3.75 -7.00
C ALA A 34 20.13 2.76 -7.93
N ASN A 35 18.97 2.17 -7.57
CA ASN A 35 18.30 1.20 -8.44
C ASN A 35 16.77 1.13 -8.28
N ALA A 36 16.08 2.25 -8.00
CA ALA A 36 14.62 2.26 -7.82
C ALA A 36 13.83 2.23 -9.15
N THR A 37 14.50 2.39 -10.30
CA THR A 37 13.83 2.43 -11.62
C THR A 37 13.61 1.06 -12.24
N SER A 38 14.39 0.02 -11.88
CA SER A 38 14.23 -1.32 -12.45
C SER A 38 13.04 -2.10 -11.88
N ASP A 39 12.49 -1.65 -10.76
CA ASP A 39 11.43 -2.36 -10.03
C ASP A 39 10.04 -1.75 -10.26
N ILE A 40 9.92 -0.69 -11.05
CA ILE A 40 8.64 -0.02 -11.35
C ILE A 40 7.86 -0.83 -12.38
N LEU A 41 6.58 -1.04 -12.13
CA LEU A 41 5.64 -1.58 -13.10
C LEU A 41 5.16 -0.45 -14.02
N GLY A 42 5.49 -0.57 -15.31
CA GLY A 42 5.18 0.43 -16.33
C GLY A 42 6.30 1.46 -16.54
N ASN A 43 6.02 2.47 -17.36
CA ASN A 43 7.00 3.49 -17.72
C ASN A 43 7.01 4.60 -16.66
N PRO A 44 8.18 4.98 -16.12
CA PRO A 44 8.27 6.15 -15.26
C PRO A 44 7.93 7.40 -16.07
N CYS A 45 7.29 8.37 -15.42
CA CYS A 45 6.82 9.60 -16.08
C CYS A 45 7.00 10.81 -15.17
N LYS A 46 7.14 12.00 -15.76
CA LYS A 46 7.11 13.28 -15.05
C LYS A 46 5.76 13.97 -15.23
N SER A 47 5.10 13.75 -16.36
CA SER A 47 3.80 14.30 -16.70
C SER A 47 3.01 13.33 -17.58
N THR A 48 1.70 13.56 -17.72
CA THR A 48 0.84 12.76 -18.62
C THR A 48 1.26 12.82 -20.08
N ALA A 49 2.02 13.86 -20.49
CA ALA A 49 2.56 13.94 -21.85
C ALA A 49 3.65 12.89 -22.14
N ASP A 50 4.26 12.31 -21.10
CA ASP A 50 5.26 11.23 -21.24
C ASP A 50 4.59 9.87 -21.44
N CYS A 51 3.26 9.79 -21.31
CA CYS A 51 2.52 8.55 -21.26
C CYS A 51 1.83 8.24 -22.61
N PRO A 52 1.78 6.96 -23.03
CA PRO A 52 1.07 6.54 -24.23
C PRO A 52 -0.43 6.88 -24.20
N THR A 53 -1.06 6.87 -25.37
CA THR A 53 -2.50 7.10 -25.50
C THR A 53 -3.30 6.13 -24.63
N GLY A 54 -4.30 6.66 -23.91
CA GLY A 54 -5.14 5.86 -23.01
C GLY A 54 -4.54 5.65 -21.61
N THR A 55 -3.37 6.23 -21.34
CA THR A 55 -2.71 6.18 -20.03
C THR A 55 -2.47 7.58 -19.48
N SER A 56 -2.14 7.69 -18.20
CA SER A 56 -1.85 8.95 -17.55
C SER A 56 -0.83 8.79 -16.44
N CYS A 57 -0.11 9.87 -16.15
CA CYS A 57 0.98 9.84 -15.19
C CYS A 57 0.43 10.03 -13.78
N VAL A 58 0.61 9.03 -12.92
CA VAL A 58 0.05 9.03 -11.56
C VAL A 58 1.16 8.81 -10.54
N ALA A 59 1.12 9.61 -9.48
CA ALA A 59 2.00 9.46 -8.34
C ALA A 59 1.38 8.54 -7.27
N GLY A 60 2.23 7.70 -6.68
CA GLY A 60 1.88 6.78 -5.62
C GLY A 60 2.62 7.06 -4.33
N SER A 61 1.92 6.91 -3.21
CA SER A 61 2.49 7.02 -1.87
C SER A 61 2.74 5.62 -1.28
N ALA A 62 3.87 5.02 -1.64
CA ALA A 62 4.37 3.79 -1.00
C ALA A 62 5.50 4.13 0.00
N ASP A 63 6.21 3.12 0.51
CA ASP A 63 7.44 3.33 1.30
C ASP A 63 8.49 4.14 0.52
N VAL A 64 8.45 4.03 -0.81
CA VAL A 64 9.21 4.84 -1.75
C VAL A 64 8.22 5.57 -2.66
N ALA A 65 8.44 6.87 -2.87
CA ALA A 65 7.66 7.64 -3.83
C ALA A 65 7.81 7.04 -5.24
N ILE A 66 6.68 6.81 -5.92
CA ILE A 66 6.64 6.23 -7.25
C ILE A 66 5.80 7.12 -8.17
N GLN A 67 6.20 7.21 -9.44
CA GLN A 67 5.44 7.91 -10.46
C GLN A 67 5.61 7.19 -11.79
N SER A 68 4.53 6.62 -12.31
CA SER A 68 4.53 5.90 -13.59
C SER A 68 3.21 6.04 -14.32
N CYS A 69 3.22 5.69 -15.61
CA CYS A 69 2.03 5.68 -16.44
C CYS A 69 1.11 4.53 -16.02
N VAL A 70 -0.18 4.81 -15.92
CA VAL A 70 -1.23 3.84 -15.55
C VAL A 70 -2.41 3.96 -16.50
N ALA A 71 -3.23 2.92 -16.59
CA ALA A 71 -4.43 2.95 -17.42
C ALA A 71 -5.45 3.99 -16.92
N ASN A 72 -6.23 4.55 -17.85
CA ASN A 72 -7.42 5.31 -17.47
C ASN A 72 -8.59 4.37 -17.12
N PRO A 73 -9.48 4.75 -16.18
CA PRO A 73 -9.44 5.96 -15.36
C PRO A 73 -8.37 5.90 -14.27
N VAL A 74 -7.77 7.05 -13.95
CA VAL A 74 -6.73 7.15 -12.90
C VAL A 74 -7.33 7.32 -11.51
N CYS A 75 -6.61 6.86 -10.50
CA CYS A 75 -6.94 7.15 -9.10
C CYS A 75 -6.62 8.61 -8.75
N SER A 76 -7.63 9.46 -8.66
CA SER A 76 -7.47 10.87 -8.29
C SER A 76 -8.80 11.52 -7.91
N GLY A 77 -8.78 12.44 -6.94
CA GLY A 77 -9.94 13.24 -6.57
C GLY A 77 -11.11 12.36 -6.14
N ASN A 78 -12.22 12.41 -6.87
CA ASN A 78 -13.41 11.59 -6.64
C ASN A 78 -13.44 10.28 -7.48
N ILE A 79 -12.39 9.99 -8.25
CA ILE A 79 -12.34 8.85 -9.17
C ILE A 79 -11.47 7.74 -8.55
N ALA A 80 -12.10 6.59 -8.30
CA ALA A 80 -11.37 5.35 -8.08
C ALA A 80 -10.85 4.83 -9.43
N GLY A 81 -9.58 4.41 -9.47
CA GLY A 81 -8.96 4.04 -10.73
C GLY A 81 -7.61 3.36 -10.56
N SER A 82 -6.84 3.35 -11.65
CA SER A 82 -5.55 2.68 -11.69
C SER A 82 -4.45 3.43 -10.95
N CYS A 83 -3.51 2.67 -10.43
CA CYS A 83 -2.39 3.14 -9.64
C CYS A 83 -1.06 2.57 -10.14
N PRO A 84 0.06 3.31 -9.94
CA PRO A 84 1.39 2.83 -10.26
C PRO A 84 1.75 1.67 -9.32
N GLY A 85 2.79 0.92 -9.66
CA GLY A 85 3.14 -0.28 -8.92
C GLY A 85 4.61 -0.64 -9.00
N PHE A 86 4.98 -1.63 -8.20
CA PHE A 86 6.29 -2.27 -8.31
C PHE A 86 6.12 -3.73 -8.74
N LEU A 87 7.13 -4.28 -9.39
CA LEU A 87 7.18 -5.71 -9.73
C LEU A 87 7.16 -6.59 -8.46
N SER A 88 7.71 -6.09 -7.36
CA SER A 88 7.86 -6.81 -6.09
C SER A 88 6.62 -6.81 -5.19
N SER A 89 5.70 -5.85 -5.36
CA SER A 89 4.51 -5.71 -4.51
C SER A 89 3.19 -5.59 -5.30
N GLY A 90 3.27 -5.41 -6.61
CA GLY A 90 2.15 -5.12 -7.49
C GLY A 90 1.77 -3.64 -7.53
N GLN A 91 0.63 -3.33 -8.13
CA GLN A 91 0.09 -1.97 -8.16
C GLN A 91 -0.41 -1.55 -6.79
N LEU A 92 -0.26 -0.26 -6.50
CA LEU A 92 -0.77 0.35 -5.28
C LEU A 92 -2.29 0.32 -5.25
N VAL A 93 -2.82 0.53 -4.04
CA VAL A 93 -4.26 0.59 -3.80
C VAL A 93 -4.76 2.01 -4.03
N CYS A 94 -5.82 2.14 -4.81
CA CYS A 94 -6.58 3.37 -4.90
C CYS A 94 -7.59 3.44 -3.76
N ALA A 95 -7.27 4.22 -2.73
CA ALA A 95 -8.03 4.25 -1.48
C ALA A 95 -8.42 5.67 -1.07
N PHE A 96 -9.51 5.77 -0.32
CA PHE A 96 -9.97 7.02 0.26
C PHE A 96 -8.96 7.56 1.27
N SER A 97 -8.48 8.78 1.04
CA SER A 97 -7.67 9.54 1.99
C SER A 97 -8.51 10.72 2.50
N PRO A 98 -8.75 10.83 3.82
CA PRO A 98 -9.38 12.02 4.39
C PRO A 98 -8.59 13.29 4.03
N VAL A 99 -9.30 14.37 3.76
CA VAL A 99 -8.73 15.72 3.56
C VAL A 99 -9.55 16.74 4.33
N ASP A 100 -8.97 17.91 4.56
CA ASP A 100 -9.72 19.03 5.12
C ASP A 100 -10.80 19.49 4.13
N PRO A 101 -12.06 19.68 4.56
CA PRO A 101 -13.14 20.21 3.73
C PRO A 101 -12.79 21.47 2.92
N SER A 102 -11.91 22.33 3.44
CA SER A 102 -11.50 23.58 2.80
C SER A 102 -10.66 23.41 1.53
N VAL A 103 -10.03 22.24 1.32
CA VAL A 103 -9.27 21.97 0.07
C VAL A 103 -10.16 21.48 -1.08
N CYS A 104 -11.44 21.22 -0.80
CA CYS A 104 -12.40 20.79 -1.81
C CYS A 104 -12.98 22.04 -2.49
N SER A 105 -12.55 22.30 -3.72
CA SER A 105 -13.02 23.47 -4.50
C SER A 105 -14.53 23.43 -4.79
N ASP A 106 -15.10 22.23 -4.90
CA ASP A 106 -16.53 21.97 -5.02
C ASP A 106 -16.85 20.62 -4.34
N TRP A 107 -17.89 20.58 -3.49
CA TRP A 107 -18.29 19.39 -2.70
C TRP A 107 -18.70 18.18 -3.56
N ASP A 108 -19.02 18.40 -4.84
CA ASP A 108 -19.50 17.37 -5.77
C ASP A 108 -18.50 16.94 -6.87
N LYS A 109 -17.37 17.65 -7.04
CA LYS A 109 -16.43 17.36 -8.16
C LYS A 109 -14.99 17.08 -7.75
N SER A 110 -14.51 17.65 -6.65
CA SER A 110 -13.10 17.51 -6.26
C SER A 110 -12.88 16.50 -5.13
N CYS A 111 -13.92 16.22 -4.34
CA CYS A 111 -13.86 15.34 -3.18
C CYS A 111 -15.05 14.37 -3.16
N ILE A 112 -14.90 13.30 -2.38
CA ILE A 112 -15.98 12.38 -2.05
C ILE A 112 -16.33 12.48 -0.56
N SER A 113 -17.62 12.34 -0.26
CA SER A 113 -18.16 12.30 1.09
C SER A 113 -18.36 10.85 1.53
N ASN A 114 -17.71 10.45 2.64
CA ASN A 114 -17.98 9.19 3.32
C ASN A 114 -18.69 9.46 4.67
N GLY A 115 -19.87 10.06 4.61
CA GLY A 115 -20.76 10.29 5.75
C GLY A 115 -20.35 11.43 6.70
N LYS A 116 -19.11 11.44 7.21
CA LYS A 116 -18.62 12.45 8.17
C LYS A 116 -17.31 13.15 7.76
N SER A 117 -16.66 12.71 6.69
CA SER A 117 -15.38 13.28 6.25
C SER A 117 -15.34 13.43 4.73
N ALA A 118 -14.84 14.58 4.28
CA ALA A 118 -14.42 14.79 2.90
C ALA A 118 -13.07 14.08 2.68
N GLY A 119 -12.87 13.56 1.49
CA GLY A 119 -11.60 12.94 1.11
C GLY A 119 -11.46 12.81 -0.39
N VAL A 120 -10.30 12.32 -0.78
CA VAL A 120 -9.97 12.05 -2.18
C VAL A 120 -9.33 10.68 -2.31
N TYR A 121 -9.49 10.05 -3.45
CA TYR A 121 -8.77 8.84 -3.80
C TYR A 121 -7.29 9.14 -4.04
N LYS A 122 -6.43 8.35 -3.40
CA LYS A 122 -4.98 8.39 -3.60
C LYS A 122 -4.43 6.98 -3.75
N CYS A 123 -3.40 6.86 -4.55
CA CYS A 123 -2.60 5.63 -4.64
C CYS A 123 -1.72 5.49 -3.40
N MET A 124 -1.86 4.40 -2.67
CA MET A 124 -1.07 4.11 -1.47
C MET A 124 -0.76 2.63 -1.30
N SER A 125 0.20 2.28 -0.45
CA SER A 125 0.49 0.88 -0.13
C SER A 125 -0.72 0.18 0.50
N ILE A 126 -0.81 -1.14 0.32
CA ILE A 126 -1.91 -1.94 0.85
C ILE A 126 -1.98 -1.89 2.38
N ASP A 127 -0.83 -1.85 3.05
CA ASP A 127 -0.75 -1.75 4.51
C ASP A 127 -1.25 -0.38 5.00
N ARG A 128 -0.94 0.69 4.26
CA ARG A 128 -1.45 2.03 4.58
C ARG A 128 -2.95 2.12 4.34
N CYS A 129 -3.46 1.45 3.31
CA CYS A 129 -4.89 1.36 3.05
C CYS A 129 -5.63 0.66 4.19
N ASP A 130 -5.12 -0.48 4.64
CA ASP A 130 -5.66 -1.26 5.75
C ASP A 130 -5.65 -0.51 7.09
N ALA A 131 -4.66 0.37 7.29
CA ALA A 131 -4.56 1.20 8.49
C ALA A 131 -5.63 2.30 8.59
N ILE A 132 -6.28 2.71 7.48
CA ILE A 132 -7.27 3.81 7.48
C ILE A 132 -8.61 3.38 8.12
N PRO A 133 -9.31 2.33 7.64
CA PRO A 133 -10.52 1.84 8.27
C PRO A 133 -10.22 0.98 9.51
N GLY A 134 -8.97 0.55 9.69
CA GLY A 134 -8.56 -0.48 10.63
C GLY A 134 -8.88 -1.89 10.11
N GLY A 135 -7.98 -2.85 10.31
CA GLY A 135 -8.18 -4.24 9.90
C GLY A 135 -7.58 -4.57 8.54
N VAL A 136 -8.25 -5.44 7.75
CA VAL A 136 -7.76 -6.01 6.48
C VAL A 136 -8.66 -5.64 5.29
N ALA A 137 -9.25 -4.44 5.32
CA ALA A 137 -10.27 -4.03 4.36
C ALA A 137 -9.81 -4.10 2.90
N CYS A 138 -8.55 -3.74 2.63
CA CYS A 138 -7.96 -3.72 1.31
C CYS A 138 -7.24 -5.04 1.01
N SER A 139 -6.48 -5.56 1.97
CA SER A 139 -5.73 -6.82 1.78
C SER A 139 -6.62 -8.05 1.62
N ALA A 140 -7.76 -8.15 2.31
CA ALA A 140 -8.68 -9.27 2.16
C ALA A 140 -9.15 -9.42 0.70
N GLY A 141 -9.55 -8.31 0.08
CA GLY A 141 -10.02 -8.26 -1.30
C GLY A 141 -8.92 -8.39 -2.34
N CYS A 142 -7.74 -7.81 -2.10
CA CYS A 142 -6.77 -7.59 -3.18
C CYS A 142 -5.45 -8.35 -3.05
N LYS A 143 -5.03 -8.78 -1.85
CA LYS A 143 -3.77 -9.50 -1.69
C LYS A 143 -3.90 -10.91 -2.23
N ALA A 144 -3.03 -11.29 -3.17
CA ALA A 144 -2.99 -12.63 -3.75
C ALA A 144 -2.08 -13.57 -2.94
N THR A 145 -2.13 -14.87 -3.26
CA THR A 145 -1.35 -15.92 -2.58
C THR A 145 0.16 -15.79 -2.79
N ASN A 146 0.58 -15.21 -3.92
CA ASN A 146 1.98 -14.84 -4.19
C ASN A 146 2.43 -13.58 -3.44
N GLY A 147 1.58 -13.01 -2.59
CA GLY A 147 1.87 -11.83 -1.78
C GLY A 147 1.67 -10.50 -2.48
N LEU A 148 1.50 -10.48 -3.81
CA LEU A 148 1.32 -9.28 -4.62
C LEU A 148 -0.12 -8.76 -4.58
N THR A 149 -0.28 -7.45 -4.72
CA THR A 149 -1.61 -6.83 -4.92
C THR A 149 -2.11 -7.19 -6.31
N CYS A 150 -3.27 -7.85 -6.40
CA CYS A 150 -3.91 -8.28 -7.65
C CYS A 150 -2.95 -9.04 -8.58
N ASN A 151 -2.14 -9.96 -8.02
CA ASN A 151 -1.09 -10.71 -8.73
C ASN A 151 -0.07 -9.83 -9.49
N GLY A 152 0.03 -8.54 -9.16
CA GLY A 152 0.83 -7.55 -9.91
C GLY A 152 0.26 -7.20 -11.28
N ARG A 153 -1.01 -7.53 -11.54
CA ARG A 153 -1.67 -7.47 -12.85
C ARG A 153 -2.97 -6.68 -12.82
N GLY A 154 -3.14 -5.82 -11.83
CA GLY A 154 -4.30 -4.96 -11.68
C GLY A 154 -4.19 -4.04 -10.48
N SER A 155 -5.04 -3.02 -10.47
CA SER A 155 -5.11 -2.04 -9.39
C SER A 155 -6.21 -2.44 -8.41
N CYS A 156 -5.90 -2.36 -7.12
CA CYS A 156 -6.90 -2.57 -6.08
C CYS A 156 -7.67 -1.27 -5.86
N GLN A 157 -8.99 -1.30 -5.98
CA GLN A 157 -9.83 -0.12 -5.83
C GLN A 157 -11.19 -0.46 -5.25
N LEU A 158 -11.91 0.55 -4.74
CA LEU A 158 -13.24 0.37 -4.20
C LEU A 158 -14.22 0.00 -5.32
N GLY A 159 -14.81 -1.19 -5.24
CA GLY A 159 -15.82 -1.68 -6.17
C GLY A 159 -17.24 -1.22 -5.80
N ALA A 160 -18.21 -1.57 -6.64
CA ALA A 160 -19.61 -1.15 -6.51
C ALA A 160 -20.28 -1.57 -5.17
N ALA A 161 -19.79 -2.63 -4.53
CA ALA A 161 -20.30 -3.11 -3.24
C ALA A 161 -19.63 -2.46 -2.01
N ALA A 162 -18.92 -1.34 -2.20
CA ALA A 162 -18.09 -0.71 -1.17
C ALA A 162 -17.01 -1.65 -0.58
N THR A 163 -16.57 -2.64 -1.36
CA THR A 163 -15.48 -3.55 -1.03
C THR A 163 -14.31 -3.34 -1.98
N TYR A 164 -13.08 -3.50 -1.48
CA TYR A 164 -11.90 -3.41 -2.34
C TYR A 164 -11.81 -4.65 -3.23
N THR A 165 -11.67 -4.41 -4.53
CA THR A 165 -11.59 -5.46 -5.55
C THR A 165 -10.53 -5.12 -6.58
N CYS A 166 -10.02 -6.13 -7.27
CA CYS A 166 -9.03 -5.95 -8.31
C CYS A 166 -9.66 -5.54 -9.63
N ALA A 167 -9.23 -4.41 -10.18
CA ALA A 167 -9.45 -4.06 -11.57
C ALA A 167 -8.24 -4.50 -12.39
N CYS A 168 -8.43 -5.55 -13.20
CA CYS A 168 -7.35 -6.18 -13.92
C CYS A 168 -6.88 -5.36 -15.12
N ASN A 169 -5.58 -5.43 -15.39
CA ASN A 169 -4.98 -4.89 -16.60
C ASN A 169 -5.55 -5.62 -17.83
N ALA A 170 -5.44 -4.99 -19.00
CA ALA A 170 -5.88 -5.59 -20.25
C ALA A 170 -5.28 -7.01 -20.43
N GLY A 171 -6.12 -7.94 -20.88
CA GLY A 171 -5.76 -9.36 -21.08
C GLY A 171 -5.72 -10.21 -19.80
N TRP A 172 -6.10 -9.66 -18.65
CA TRP A 172 -6.22 -10.38 -17.37
C TRP A 172 -7.64 -10.35 -16.80
N SER A 173 -8.00 -11.38 -16.05
CA SER A 173 -9.27 -11.51 -15.34
C SER A 173 -9.13 -12.38 -14.08
N GLY A 174 -10.24 -12.60 -13.37
CA GLY A 174 -10.28 -13.31 -12.11
C GLY A 174 -10.41 -12.35 -10.93
N ALA A 175 -10.67 -12.90 -9.75
CA ALA A 175 -10.93 -12.09 -8.56
C ALA A 175 -9.69 -11.29 -8.12
N LYS A 176 -8.49 -11.81 -8.43
CA LYS A 176 -7.21 -11.18 -8.14
C LYS A 176 -6.30 -11.12 -9.37
N CYS A 177 -6.88 -11.11 -10.58
CA CYS A 177 -6.15 -11.01 -11.86
C CYS A 177 -5.18 -12.18 -12.16
N GLU A 178 -5.56 -13.38 -11.76
CA GLU A 178 -4.80 -14.62 -11.92
C GLU A 178 -4.98 -15.29 -13.30
N THR A 179 -6.04 -14.96 -14.03
CA THR A 179 -6.43 -15.66 -15.26
C THR A 179 -6.09 -14.84 -16.50
N VAL A 180 -5.31 -15.41 -17.41
CA VAL A 180 -5.07 -14.83 -18.74
C VAL A 180 -6.32 -15.04 -19.60
N VAL A 181 -6.83 -13.96 -20.21
CA VAL A 181 -7.95 -14.05 -21.15
C VAL A 181 -7.52 -13.92 -22.60
N ASN A 182 -6.54 -13.07 -22.89
CA ASN A 182 -5.96 -12.86 -24.21
C ASN A 182 -4.60 -12.16 -24.08
N GLY A 183 -3.92 -11.93 -25.20
CA GLY A 183 -2.63 -11.21 -25.25
C GLY A 183 -2.76 -9.70 -25.43
N THR A 184 -3.96 -9.13 -25.24
CA THR A 184 -4.15 -7.68 -25.33
C THR A 184 -3.41 -7.01 -24.20
N CYS A 185 -2.64 -5.99 -24.53
CA CYS A 185 -1.89 -5.21 -23.56
C CYS A 185 -2.00 -3.71 -23.86
N LEU A 186 -1.82 -2.90 -22.83
CA LEU A 186 -1.62 -1.46 -22.98
C LEU A 186 -0.16 -1.11 -22.71
N GLU A 187 0.42 -0.29 -23.57
CA GLU A 187 1.82 0.12 -23.49
C GLU A 187 2.08 0.97 -22.25
N GLY A 188 3.25 0.80 -21.65
CA GLY A 188 3.71 1.66 -20.55
C GLY A 188 3.06 1.40 -19.18
N ILE A 189 2.23 0.37 -18.99
CA ILE A 189 1.57 0.07 -17.69
C ILE A 189 1.90 -1.31 -17.09
N GLY A 190 2.73 -2.11 -17.78
CA GLY A 190 3.14 -3.45 -17.30
C GLY A 190 2.11 -4.57 -17.50
N SER A 191 1.23 -4.47 -18.51
CA SER A 191 0.19 -5.48 -18.81
C SER A 191 0.76 -6.89 -19.09
N CYS A 192 1.97 -6.98 -19.62
CA CYS A 192 2.70 -8.24 -19.89
C CYS A 192 3.38 -8.84 -18.65
N GLY A 193 3.11 -8.28 -17.46
CA GLY A 193 3.82 -8.62 -16.22
C GLY A 193 5.30 -8.23 -16.27
N ALA A 194 6.11 -8.90 -15.44
CA ALA A 194 7.55 -8.65 -15.32
C ALA A 194 8.39 -9.25 -16.47
N ASN A 195 7.79 -10.08 -17.32
CA ASN A 195 8.50 -11.00 -18.22
C ASN A 195 8.32 -10.65 -19.70
N GLY A 196 7.82 -9.47 -20.02
CA GLY A 196 7.62 -9.05 -21.39
C GLY A 196 7.32 -7.58 -21.51
N VAL A 197 7.29 -7.11 -22.76
CA VAL A 197 7.01 -5.72 -23.13
C VAL A 197 5.80 -5.69 -24.05
N CYS A 198 4.91 -4.73 -23.83
CA CYS A 198 3.78 -4.52 -24.72
C CYS A 198 4.23 -3.71 -25.94
N THR A 199 3.97 -4.24 -27.14
CA THR A 199 4.30 -3.60 -28.41
C THR A 199 3.11 -3.74 -29.35
N ASN A 200 2.56 -2.62 -29.84
CA ASN A 200 1.39 -2.61 -30.74
C ASN A 200 0.19 -3.42 -30.18
N GLY A 201 -0.03 -3.36 -28.87
CA GLY A 201 -1.15 -4.03 -28.22
C GLY A 201 -0.98 -5.54 -28.00
N ALA A 202 0.19 -6.11 -28.30
CA ALA A 202 0.53 -7.50 -28.03
C ALA A 202 1.82 -7.63 -27.20
N CYS A 203 1.88 -8.66 -26.35
CA CYS A 203 3.07 -8.90 -25.54
C CYS A 203 4.18 -9.60 -26.32
N VAL A 204 5.39 -9.05 -26.22
CA VAL A 204 6.65 -9.65 -26.66
C VAL A 204 7.38 -10.15 -25.42
N CYS A 205 7.58 -11.46 -25.32
CA CYS A 205 8.14 -12.07 -24.13
C CYS A 205 9.67 -12.04 -24.11
N ASN A 206 10.20 -11.84 -22.91
CA ASN A 206 11.63 -11.96 -22.65
C ASN A 206 12.08 -13.41 -22.90
N PRO A 207 13.35 -13.62 -23.29
CA PRO A 207 13.90 -14.97 -23.44
C PRO A 207 13.64 -15.82 -22.19
N GLY A 208 13.22 -17.07 -22.37
CA GLY A 208 12.86 -17.94 -21.25
C GLY A 208 11.38 -17.87 -20.83
N PHE A 209 10.56 -17.07 -21.52
CA PHE A 209 9.13 -16.92 -21.23
C PHE A 209 8.26 -17.02 -22.48
N THR A 210 7.03 -17.48 -22.29
CA THR A 210 6.02 -17.68 -23.34
C THR A 210 4.62 -17.48 -22.76
N GLY A 211 3.60 -17.69 -23.59
CA GLY A 211 2.20 -17.41 -23.24
C GLY A 211 1.73 -16.07 -23.80
N ALA A 212 0.41 -15.85 -23.76
CA ALA A 212 -0.19 -14.66 -24.35
C ALA A 212 0.21 -13.38 -23.62
N GLN A 213 0.54 -13.50 -22.33
CA GLN A 213 0.94 -12.40 -21.44
C GLN A 213 2.27 -12.71 -20.75
N CYS A 214 3.14 -13.52 -21.37
CA CYS A 214 4.46 -13.90 -20.86
C CYS A 214 4.44 -14.55 -19.47
N GLU A 215 3.36 -15.27 -19.17
CA GLU A 215 3.08 -15.86 -17.88
C GLU A 215 3.73 -17.24 -17.67
N LYS A 216 4.16 -17.90 -18.74
CA LYS A 216 4.73 -19.25 -18.70
C LYS A 216 6.25 -19.16 -18.82
N SER A 217 6.97 -19.84 -17.92
CA SER A 217 8.41 -20.04 -18.10
C SER A 217 8.67 -21.18 -19.08
N THR A 218 9.60 -20.98 -20.02
CA THR A 218 10.09 -22.02 -20.93
C THR A 218 11.28 -22.76 -20.32
N ALA A 219 11.34 -22.90 -18.99
CA ALA A 219 12.29 -23.78 -18.34
C ALA A 219 12.05 -25.23 -18.79
N VAL A 220 12.59 -25.55 -19.97
CA VAL A 220 12.98 -26.89 -20.31
C VAL A 220 14.11 -27.16 -19.34
N THR A 221 13.81 -27.88 -18.25
CA THR A 221 14.83 -28.69 -17.59
C THR A 221 15.58 -29.36 -18.73
N PRO A 222 16.89 -29.12 -18.94
CA PRO A 222 17.59 -29.83 -20.01
C PRO A 222 17.36 -31.30 -19.72
N ALA A 223 16.58 -31.95 -20.59
CA ALA A 223 16.46 -33.39 -20.57
C ALA A 223 17.91 -33.89 -20.60
N PRO A 224 18.33 -34.79 -19.68
CA PRO A 224 19.66 -35.35 -19.76
C PRO A 224 19.82 -35.92 -21.17
N THR A 225 20.81 -35.39 -21.89
CA THR A 225 21.10 -35.74 -23.27
C THR A 225 21.52 -37.21 -23.31
N THR A 226 20.56 -38.14 -23.40
CA THR A 226 20.82 -39.53 -23.72
C THR A 226 20.82 -39.66 -25.24
N VAL A 227 22.04 -39.84 -25.75
CA VAL A 227 22.39 -40.28 -27.11
C VAL A 227 21.57 -41.53 -27.49
N PRO A 228 21.17 -41.71 -28.77
CA PRO A 228 20.13 -42.67 -29.15
C PRO A 228 20.65 -44.12 -29.17
N ALA A 229 19.88 -45.02 -28.57
CA ALA A 229 20.03 -46.47 -28.75
C ALA A 229 18.75 -47.06 -29.36
N THR A 230 18.88 -47.36 -30.66
CA THR A 230 18.28 -48.47 -31.42
C THR A 230 17.19 -49.35 -30.78
N THR A 231 16.05 -49.38 -31.49
CA THR A 231 15.29 -50.55 -31.96
C THR A 231 14.89 -51.63 -30.95
N ALA A 232 13.59 -51.66 -30.62
CA ALA A 232 12.86 -52.92 -30.43
C ALA A 232 11.39 -52.74 -30.86
N THR A 233 11.03 -53.50 -31.89
CA THR A 233 9.70 -53.68 -32.47
C THR A 233 8.86 -54.63 -31.60
N THR A 234 7.53 -54.48 -31.72
CA THR A 234 6.48 -55.53 -31.81
C THR A 234 5.44 -55.59 -30.68
N GLY A 235 4.16 -55.56 -31.08
CA GLY A 235 2.99 -56.08 -30.34
C GLY A 235 1.94 -55.01 -30.04
N ASN A 236 1.06 -54.63 -30.99
CA ASN A 236 -0.32 -55.15 -31.17
C ASN A 236 -1.13 -55.19 -29.84
N THR A 237 -2.28 -54.53 -29.68
CA THR A 237 -3.58 -54.98 -30.23
C THR A 237 -4.69 -53.95 -29.95
N THR A 238 -5.69 -53.99 -30.82
CA THR A 238 -6.96 -53.27 -31.03
C THR A 238 -7.96 -53.13 -29.88
N ASN A 239 -8.77 -52.05 -29.92
CA ASN A 239 -10.26 -51.94 -29.82
C ASN A 239 -10.64 -50.64 -29.08
N ALA A 240 -11.34 -49.66 -29.67
CA ALA A 240 -12.69 -49.64 -30.26
C ALA A 240 -13.83 -49.67 -29.21
N THR A 241 -14.64 -48.58 -29.23
CA THR A 241 -16.08 -48.52 -28.89
C THR A 241 -16.37 -48.50 -27.36
N THR A 242 -17.16 -47.59 -26.78
CA THR A 242 -18.60 -47.35 -27.02
C THR A 242 -19.06 -46.11 -26.24
N ALA A 243 -20.02 -45.35 -26.81
CA ALA A 243 -20.89 -44.40 -26.10
C ALA A 243 -21.90 -45.13 -25.18
N PRO A 244 -22.61 -44.39 -24.31
CA PRO A 244 -24.04 -44.10 -24.57
C PRO A 244 -24.35 -42.61 -24.26
N THR A 245 -25.19 -41.85 -24.95
CA THR A 245 -26.60 -41.99 -25.41
C THR A 245 -27.67 -41.96 -24.30
N VAL A 246 -28.16 -40.72 -24.05
CA VAL A 246 -29.57 -40.26 -23.99
C VAL A 246 -30.56 -40.86 -22.97
N SER A 247 -31.23 -39.98 -22.21
CA SER A 247 -32.71 -39.75 -22.17
C SER A 247 -33.01 -38.67 -21.11
N THR A 248 -33.36 -37.41 -21.45
CA THR A 248 -34.71 -36.85 -21.75
C THR A 248 -35.76 -37.17 -20.69
N THR A 249 -36.54 -36.22 -20.13
CA THR A 249 -37.75 -35.60 -20.74
C THR A 249 -38.36 -34.70 -19.63
N SER A 250 -38.42 -33.36 -19.76
CA SER A 250 -39.59 -32.48 -20.10
C SER A 250 -40.83 -32.66 -19.17
N THR A 251 -41.67 -31.68 -18.79
CA THR A 251 -42.27 -30.51 -19.49
C THR A 251 -43.09 -29.64 -18.45
N PRO A 252 -44.03 -28.70 -18.79
CA PRO A 252 -44.00 -27.32 -18.25
C PRO A 252 -45.36 -26.78 -17.68
N GLY A 253 -45.43 -25.46 -17.45
CA GLY A 253 -46.65 -24.63 -17.44
C GLY A 253 -47.32 -24.45 -16.07
N GLY A 254 -47.88 -23.31 -15.68
CA GLY A 254 -48.14 -22.01 -16.32
C GLY A 254 -49.25 -21.28 -15.54
N GLY A 255 -49.20 -19.95 -15.49
CA GLY A 255 -50.40 -19.08 -15.40
C GLY A 255 -51.00 -18.74 -14.02
N GLY A 256 -51.00 -17.44 -13.71
CA GLY A 256 -52.27 -16.73 -13.51
C GLY A 256 -52.60 -16.09 -12.14
N THR A 257 -52.75 -14.76 -12.20
CA THR A 257 -53.74 -13.90 -11.51
C THR A 257 -53.41 -13.25 -10.14
N ASN A 258 -53.62 -11.92 -10.16
CA ASN A 258 -53.66 -10.93 -9.09
C ASN A 258 -55.04 -11.01 -8.35
N PRO A 259 -55.23 -10.44 -7.15
CA PRO A 259 -55.63 -9.02 -7.12
C PRO A 259 -55.12 -8.18 -5.92
N ALA A 260 -55.29 -6.87 -6.13
CA ALA A 260 -55.21 -5.71 -5.24
C ALA A 260 -55.58 -5.92 -3.76
N VAL A 261 -55.06 -5.03 -2.88
CA VAL A 261 -55.88 -4.02 -2.14
C VAL A 261 -55.02 -3.18 -1.16
N THR A 262 -55.16 -1.85 -1.32
CA THR A 262 -55.02 -0.71 -0.39
C THR A 262 -53.69 -0.28 0.25
N SER A 263 -53.27 0.93 -0.13
CA SER A 263 -52.62 1.94 0.73
C SER A 263 -53.57 2.45 1.83
N PRO A 264 -53.07 3.22 2.82
CA PRO A 264 -53.13 4.68 2.63
C PRO A 264 -51.85 5.44 3.01
N SER A 265 -51.52 6.44 2.20
CA SER A 265 -50.77 7.63 2.61
C SER A 265 -51.64 8.51 3.50
N THR A 266 -51.05 9.06 4.56
CA THR A 266 -51.46 10.38 5.07
C THR A 266 -50.22 11.26 5.15
N ASN A 267 -50.25 12.32 4.35
CA ASN A 267 -49.37 13.47 4.38
C ASN A 267 -49.30 14.08 5.79
N ASN A 268 -48.19 14.74 6.14
CA ASN A 268 -48.15 16.09 6.74
C ASN A 268 -46.70 16.50 7.08
N ASP A 269 -46.12 17.40 6.28
CA ASP A 269 -45.25 18.50 6.72
C ASP A 269 -46.14 19.78 6.75
N PRO A 270 -45.82 20.93 7.40
CA PRO A 270 -44.58 21.34 8.10
C PRO A 270 -44.82 22.08 9.46
N ASN A 271 -43.72 22.55 10.08
CA ASN A 271 -43.63 23.57 11.14
C ASN A 271 -44.09 23.23 12.57
N LYS A 272 -43.10 22.96 13.44
CA LYS A 272 -43.05 23.56 14.77
C LYS A 272 -41.61 23.82 15.20
N ALA A 273 -41.20 25.09 15.15
CA ALA A 273 -40.13 25.59 15.99
C ALA A 273 -40.54 25.41 17.45
N ASN A 274 -39.68 24.83 18.28
CA ASN A 274 -39.76 25.08 19.72
C ASN A 274 -38.39 24.96 20.42
N GLU A 275 -37.93 26.12 20.84
CA GLU A 275 -37.33 26.46 22.13
C GLU A 275 -35.98 25.86 22.55
N ASN A 276 -34.98 26.77 22.47
CA ASN A 276 -33.94 27.02 23.46
C ASN A 276 -34.22 26.44 24.86
N GLY A 277 -33.55 25.33 25.18
CA GLY A 277 -33.33 24.86 26.55
C GLY A 277 -31.87 25.10 26.94
N SER A 278 -31.67 25.97 27.92
CA SER A 278 -30.38 26.43 28.44
C SER A 278 -29.44 25.28 28.86
N ASN A 279 -28.30 25.13 28.16
CA ASN A 279 -27.31 24.06 28.33
C ASN A 279 -26.15 24.45 29.27
N HIS A 280 -26.40 25.29 30.27
CA HIS A 280 -25.37 25.82 31.16
C HIS A 280 -24.86 24.78 32.20
N THR A 281 -25.60 23.69 32.42
CA THR A 281 -25.20 22.60 33.32
C THR A 281 -24.32 21.54 32.63
N ALA A 282 -24.46 21.36 31.31
CA ALA A 282 -23.63 20.41 30.56
C ALA A 282 -22.20 20.95 30.34
N VAL A 283 -22.06 22.25 30.07
CA VAL A 283 -20.76 22.89 29.84
C VAL A 283 -19.91 22.92 31.12
N THR A 284 -20.51 23.17 32.29
CA THR A 284 -19.79 23.18 33.57
C THR A 284 -19.27 21.81 33.96
N VAL A 285 -20.02 20.74 33.72
CA VAL A 285 -19.57 19.36 33.95
C VAL A 285 -18.38 19.01 33.05
N ILE A 286 -18.42 19.40 31.78
CA ILE A 286 -17.32 19.14 30.83
C ILE A 286 -16.04 19.87 31.27
N VAL A 287 -16.14 21.13 31.71
CA VAL A 287 -14.97 21.90 32.20
C VAL A 287 -14.35 21.26 33.43
N ILE A 288 -15.16 20.74 34.37
CA ILE A 288 -14.66 20.03 35.56
C ILE A 288 -13.96 18.72 35.18
N LEU A 289 -14.52 17.95 34.23
CA LEU A 289 -13.91 16.70 33.77
C LEU A 289 -12.56 16.94 33.07
N VAL A 290 -12.47 17.99 32.25
CA VAL A 290 -11.22 18.39 31.58
C VAL A 290 -10.17 18.84 32.60
N ALA A 291 -10.58 19.60 33.63
CA ALA A 291 -9.67 20.02 34.70
C ALA A 291 -9.14 18.82 35.51
N LEU A 292 -9.99 17.85 35.85
CA LEU A 292 -9.57 16.63 36.56
C LEU A 292 -8.64 15.75 35.72
N ALA A 293 -8.90 15.63 34.41
CA ALA A 293 -8.04 14.90 33.49
C ALA A 293 -6.65 15.58 33.35
N ALA A 294 -6.61 16.91 33.30
CA ALA A 294 -5.36 17.67 33.25
C ALA A 294 -4.54 17.48 34.54
N ILE A 295 -5.18 17.52 35.72
CA ILE A 295 -4.51 17.27 37.01
C ILE A 295 -3.98 15.83 37.06
N GLY A 296 -4.75 14.85 36.59
CA GLY A 296 -4.32 13.46 36.49
C GLY A 296 -3.11 13.26 35.57
N ALA A 297 -3.09 13.93 34.41
CA ALA A 297 -1.97 13.89 33.48
C ALA A 297 -0.69 14.50 34.08
N VAL A 298 -0.80 15.62 34.79
CA VAL A 298 0.36 16.24 35.46
C VAL A 298 0.90 15.35 36.57
N ALA A 299 0.03 14.77 37.40
CA ALA A 299 0.44 13.81 38.43
C ALA A 299 1.13 12.57 37.83
N TYR A 300 0.59 12.04 36.74
CA TYR A 300 1.18 10.92 36.01
C TYR A 300 2.57 11.28 35.46
N LEU A 301 2.74 12.45 34.86
CA LEU A 301 4.03 12.91 34.35
C LEU A 301 5.08 13.09 35.45
N ILE A 302 4.68 13.59 36.63
CA ILE A 302 5.57 13.72 37.80
C ILE A 302 6.02 12.33 38.28
N VAL A 303 5.10 11.37 38.41
CA VAL A 303 5.42 9.99 38.82
C VAL A 303 6.29 9.29 37.78
N ALA A 304 5.98 9.45 36.49
CA ALA A 304 6.76 8.88 35.39
C ALA A 304 8.19 9.43 35.35
N LYS A 305 8.36 10.74 35.58
CA LYS A 305 9.69 11.36 35.68
C LYS A 305 10.49 10.77 36.86
N LYS A 306 9.86 10.65 38.04
CA LYS A 306 10.51 10.08 39.23
C LYS A 306 10.87 8.60 39.06
N ARG A 307 10.09 7.84 38.28
CA ARG A 307 10.43 6.44 37.95
C ARG A 307 11.66 6.35 37.04
N ARG A 308 11.76 7.22 36.03
CA ARG A 308 12.92 7.29 35.13
C ARG A 308 14.20 7.72 35.86
N GLU A 309 14.10 8.62 36.84
CA GLU A 309 15.25 9.01 37.68
C GLU A 309 15.77 7.86 38.54
N LYS A 310 14.89 6.98 39.04
CA LYS A 310 15.30 5.76 39.76
C LYS A 310 15.97 4.73 38.85
N GLU A 311 15.39 4.48 37.67
CA GLU A 311 15.94 3.55 36.68
C GLU A 311 17.30 4.04 36.15
N ALA A 312 17.49 5.35 35.96
CA ALA A 312 18.77 5.93 35.54
C ALA A 312 19.86 5.85 36.62
N ALA A 313 19.50 5.97 37.90
CA ALA A 313 20.45 5.82 39.01
C ALA A 313 20.94 4.36 39.17
N GLU A 314 20.06 3.39 38.90
CA GLU A 314 20.40 1.96 38.96
C GLU A 314 21.35 1.56 37.81
N VAL A 315 21.12 2.07 36.59
CA VAL A 315 22.00 1.80 35.44
C VAL A 315 23.37 2.46 35.62
N ALA A 316 23.44 3.68 36.16
CA ALA A 316 24.71 4.33 36.43
C ALA A 316 25.58 3.55 37.43
N ALA A 317 24.97 2.97 38.48
CA ALA A 317 25.67 2.17 39.47
C ALA A 317 26.24 0.84 38.93
N LEU A 318 25.69 0.30 37.84
CA LEU A 318 26.22 -0.89 37.18
C LEU A 318 27.42 -0.58 36.26
N MET A 319 27.48 0.63 35.69
CA MET A 319 28.58 1.01 34.77
C MET A 319 29.89 1.33 35.51
N ASP A 320 29.82 1.82 36.75
CA ASP A 320 31.02 2.09 37.58
C ASP A 320 31.70 0.80 38.11
N ALA A 321 31.11 -0.38 37.89
CA ALA A 321 31.66 -1.66 38.34
C ALA A 321 32.57 -2.37 37.31
N GLU A 322 32.69 -1.86 36.09
CA GLU A 322 33.47 -2.49 35.00
C GLU A 322 34.84 -1.84 34.73
N GLU A 323 35.26 -0.83 35.51
CA GLU A 323 36.47 -0.03 35.23
C GLU A 323 37.72 -0.42 36.07
N ASP A 324 37.83 -1.67 36.53
CA ASP A 324 39.02 -2.19 37.26
C ASP A 324 39.57 -3.54 36.75
N ASP A 325 39.49 -3.85 35.46
CA ASP A 325 40.35 -4.90 34.89
C ASP A 325 40.85 -4.53 33.48
N GLY A 326 41.91 -3.74 33.47
CA GLY A 326 42.59 -3.33 32.25
C GLY A 326 44.06 -3.08 32.49
N ASP A 327 44.87 -4.13 32.67
CA ASP A 327 46.27 -4.07 32.24
C ASP A 327 46.94 -5.46 32.11
N ARG A 328 47.06 -5.99 30.88
CA ARG A 328 48.35 -6.45 30.33
C ARG A 328 48.26 -6.86 28.87
N VAL A 329 48.72 -5.99 27.98
CA VAL A 329 49.28 -6.39 26.68
C VAL A 329 50.78 -6.64 26.88
N PRO A 330 51.32 -7.75 26.34
CA PRO A 330 52.56 -7.61 25.61
C PRO A 330 52.51 -8.37 24.27
N THR A 331 52.65 -7.63 23.18
CA THR A 331 53.47 -8.06 22.03
C THR A 331 54.82 -7.34 22.16
N PRO A 332 55.94 -7.68 21.46
CA PRO A 332 56.08 -8.56 20.28
C PRO A 332 57.32 -9.49 20.31
N LYS A 333 57.44 -10.41 19.33
CA LYS A 333 58.62 -10.57 18.42
C LYS A 333 58.71 -11.97 17.77
N SER A 334 58.87 -11.93 16.44
CA SER A 334 59.68 -12.82 15.59
C SER A 334 59.42 -14.35 15.59
N ALA A 335 58.90 -14.85 14.46
CA ALA A 335 59.42 -16.05 13.81
C ALA A 335 59.04 -16.06 12.31
N ILE A 336 60.02 -15.73 11.47
CA ILE A 336 60.13 -16.18 10.09
C ILE A 336 60.70 -17.61 10.13
N GLN A 337 60.09 -18.58 9.42
CA GLN A 337 60.77 -19.47 8.47
C GLN A 337 59.88 -20.65 8.04
N VAL A 338 59.66 -20.73 6.72
CA VAL A 338 59.82 -21.91 5.85
C VAL A 338 59.36 -23.27 6.39
N LEU A 339 58.22 -23.75 5.88
CA LEU A 339 58.05 -24.97 5.07
C LEU A 339 56.60 -25.07 4.57
#